data_AF-A0A1E7R9H2-F1
#
_entry.id   AF-A0A1E7R9H2-F1
#
_cell.length_a   1.000
_cell.length_b   1.000
_cell.length_c   1.000
_cell.angle_alpha   90.00
_cell.angle_beta   90.00
_cell.angle_gamma   90.00
#
_symmetry.space_group_name_H-M   'P 1'
#
loop_
_entity.id
_entity.type
_entity.pdbx_description
1 polymer ?
#
loop_
_entity_poly.entity_id
_entity_poly.type
_entity_poly.pdbx_seq_one_letter_code
_entity_poly.pdbx_strand_id
1 'polypeptide(L)'
;MNKKRFTTPFQQYLYQDTNGYFNVRLGPKIYLVKVSLDYTPNFDNEFLGGKEAPAFNWNSILVKDTPESQPRPITQDELTLYWFKPNIKKVVNYQRAIKRRARSQSPRYSKEQRIAYRNNQYNNA
;
A
#
# COMPACT_ATOMS: atom_id res chain seq x y z
N MET A 1 -12.26 -18.21 -32.67
CA MET A 1 -11.33 -17.76 -31.61
C MET A 1 -11.91 -16.52 -30.93
N ASN A 2 -12.53 -16.67 -29.75
CA ASN A 2 -12.94 -15.51 -28.95
C ASN A 2 -11.69 -14.84 -28.38
N LYS A 3 -11.29 -13.68 -28.93
CA LYS A 3 -10.25 -12.84 -28.32
C LYS A 3 -10.76 -12.38 -26.97
N LYS A 4 -10.26 -12.96 -25.87
CA LYS A 4 -10.48 -12.43 -24.51
C LYS A 4 -9.97 -11.00 -24.51
N ARG A 5 -10.89 -10.02 -24.52
CA ARG A 5 -10.54 -8.62 -24.36
C ARG A 5 -10.14 -8.42 -22.90
N PHE A 6 -8.85 -8.24 -22.71
CA PHE A 6 -8.23 -7.95 -21.43
C PHE A 6 -8.47 -6.47 -21.10
N THR A 7 -9.66 -6.12 -20.63
CA THR A 7 -9.91 -4.78 -20.07
C THR A 7 -9.23 -4.70 -18.71
N THR A 8 -7.96 -4.31 -18.69
CA THR A 8 -7.27 -3.98 -17.44
C THR A 8 -7.98 -2.78 -16.82
N PRO A 9 -8.50 -2.89 -15.59
CA PRO A 9 -9.18 -1.78 -14.97
C PRO A 9 -8.18 -0.68 -14.57
N PHE A 10 -8.68 0.55 -14.56
CA PHE A 10 -7.99 1.68 -13.95
C PHE A 10 -7.61 1.36 -12.50
N GLN A 11 -6.37 1.66 -12.10
CA GLN A 11 -5.87 1.44 -10.74
C GLN A 11 -5.54 2.76 -10.05
N GLN A 12 -6.01 2.95 -8.82
CA GLN A 12 -5.77 4.16 -8.04
C GLN A 12 -5.68 3.82 -6.54
N TYR A 13 -4.64 4.35 -5.88
CA TYR A 13 -4.62 4.40 -4.42
C TYR A 13 -5.49 5.55 -3.94
N LEU A 14 -6.39 5.28 -2.99
CA LEU A 14 -7.25 6.30 -2.40
C LEU A 14 -6.63 6.84 -1.10
N TYR A 15 -6.48 5.98 -0.10
CA TYR A 15 -5.91 6.34 1.21
C TYR A 15 -5.60 5.07 2.03
N GLN A 16 -4.95 5.24 3.19
CA GLN A 16 -4.88 4.22 4.22
C GLN A 16 -5.80 4.65 5.36
N ASP A 17 -6.68 3.76 5.81
CA ASP A 17 -7.57 4.05 6.92
C ASP A 17 -6.89 3.87 8.29
N THR A 18 -7.59 4.28 9.35
CA THR A 18 -7.14 4.15 10.75
C THR A 18 -6.97 2.70 11.18
N ASN A 19 -7.66 1.76 10.53
CA ASN A 19 -7.58 0.32 10.81
C ASN A 19 -6.41 -0.35 10.06
N GLY A 20 -5.65 0.42 9.27
CA GLY A 20 -4.47 -0.01 8.54
C GLY A 20 -4.73 -0.55 7.13
N TYR A 21 -5.97 -0.52 6.63
CA TYR A 21 -6.30 -0.96 5.27
C TYR A 21 -5.86 0.08 4.25
N PHE A 22 -5.14 -0.39 3.24
CA PHE A 22 -4.91 0.34 2.00
C PHE A 22 -6.16 0.21 1.14
N ASN A 23 -6.82 1.34 0.86
CA ASN A 23 -7.99 1.42 0.01
C ASN A 23 -7.53 1.63 -1.44
N VAL A 24 -7.72 0.62 -2.28
CA VAL A 24 -7.26 0.59 -3.69
C VAL A 24 -8.46 0.45 -4.61
N ARG A 25 -8.68 1.43 -5.48
CA ARG A 25 -9.69 1.35 -6.52
C ARG A 25 -9.15 0.59 -7.72
N LEU A 26 -9.83 -0.47 -8.13
CA LEU A 26 -9.61 -1.16 -9.40
C LEU A 26 -10.93 -1.13 -10.19
N GLY A 27 -11.02 -0.23 -11.17
CA GLY A 27 -12.22 -0.01 -11.96
C GLY A 27 -13.36 0.58 -11.11
N PRO A 28 -14.55 -0.04 -11.09
CA PRO A 28 -15.67 0.46 -10.30
C PRO A 28 -15.55 0.16 -8.80
N LYS A 29 -14.79 -0.87 -8.41
CA LYS A 29 -14.75 -1.38 -7.04
C LYS A 29 -13.54 -0.85 -6.26
N ILE A 30 -13.68 -0.83 -4.93
CA ILE A 30 -12.61 -0.48 -4.00
C ILE A 30 -12.27 -1.71 -3.16
N TYR A 31 -10.99 -2.05 -3.12
CA TYR A 31 -10.43 -3.19 -2.42
C TYR A 31 -9.64 -2.71 -1.21
N LEU A 32 -9.95 -3.27 -0.04
CA LEU A 32 -9.35 -2.93 1.24
C LEU A 32 -8.35 -4.03 1.59
N VAL A 33 -7.08 -3.67 1.60
CA VAL A 33 -5.96 -4.60 1.78
C VAL A 33 -5.20 -4.25 3.04
N LYS A 34 -5.10 -5.18 3.99
CA LYS A 34 -4.36 -4.98 5.23
C LYS A 34 -3.04 -5.74 5.19
N VAL A 35 -1.94 -5.01 5.12
CA VAL A 35 -0.57 -5.55 5.15
C VAL A 35 0.32 -4.61 5.97
N SER A 36 1.31 -5.17 6.68
CA SER A 36 2.27 -4.38 7.46
C SER A 36 3.34 -3.77 6.54
N LEU A 37 4.29 -3.02 7.10
CA LEU A 37 5.46 -2.56 6.33
C LEU A 37 6.56 -3.62 6.23
N ASP A 38 6.49 -4.70 6.99
CA ASP A 38 7.46 -5.79 7.02
C ASP A 38 7.21 -6.78 5.88
N TYR A 39 8.21 -7.54 5.46
CA TYR A 39 8.03 -8.51 4.37
C TYR A 39 6.86 -9.45 4.67
N THR A 40 5.96 -9.61 3.71
CA THR A 40 4.74 -10.41 3.89
C THR A 40 4.69 -11.54 2.86
N PRO A 41 4.89 -12.82 3.27
CA PRO A 41 4.78 -13.97 2.38
C PRO A 41 3.42 -14.04 1.68
N ASN A 42 3.35 -14.66 0.51
CA ASN A 42 2.18 -14.72 -0.38
C ASN A 42 1.67 -13.37 -0.94
N PHE A 43 2.19 -12.24 -0.46
CA PHE A 43 1.95 -10.91 -0.99
C PHE A 43 3.17 -10.36 -1.71
N ASP A 44 4.31 -10.30 -1.04
CA ASP A 44 5.57 -9.85 -1.61
C ASP A 44 6.20 -10.94 -2.49
N ASN A 45 6.99 -10.53 -3.48
CA ASN A 45 7.64 -11.48 -4.40
C ASN A 45 8.98 -11.99 -3.86
N GLU A 46 9.71 -11.16 -3.13
CA GLU A 46 11.08 -11.44 -2.68
C GLU A 46 11.28 -10.94 -1.25
N PHE A 47 11.97 -11.76 -0.45
CA PHE A 47 12.43 -11.37 0.88
C PHE A 47 13.85 -10.80 0.77
N LEU A 48 14.01 -9.51 1.06
CA LEU A 48 15.29 -8.81 1.01
C LEU A 48 15.96 -8.69 2.39
N GLY A 49 15.57 -9.56 3.33
CA GLY A 49 15.96 -9.50 4.74
C GLY A 49 15.10 -8.56 5.59
N GLY A 50 15.28 -8.61 6.91
CA GLY A 50 14.52 -7.82 7.88
C GLY A 50 13.46 -8.62 8.62
N LYS A 51 12.44 -7.94 9.16
CA LYS A 51 11.33 -8.58 9.86
C LYS A 51 10.34 -9.19 8.87
N GLU A 52 9.81 -10.33 9.25
CA GLU A 52 8.76 -11.05 8.52
C GLU A 52 7.42 -10.89 9.26
N ALA A 53 6.36 -10.65 8.49
CA ALA A 53 4.99 -10.66 8.94
C ALA A 53 4.31 -12.00 8.60
N PRO A 54 3.17 -12.33 9.23
CA PRO A 54 2.41 -13.52 8.87
C PRO A 54 2.05 -13.57 7.38
N ALA A 55 1.97 -14.77 6.82
CA ALA A 55 1.62 -14.97 5.41
C ALA A 55 0.25 -14.35 5.07
N PHE A 56 0.19 -13.64 3.95
CA PHE A 56 -1.01 -12.94 3.53
C PHE A 56 -2.06 -13.92 2.99
N ASN A 57 -3.30 -13.79 3.49
CA ASN A 57 -4.45 -14.51 2.97
C ASN A 57 -5.24 -13.62 1.99
N TRP A 58 -5.25 -13.99 0.72
CA TRP A 58 -5.99 -13.25 -0.31
C TRP A 58 -7.50 -13.18 -0.04
N ASN A 59 -8.07 -14.15 0.66
CA ASN A 59 -9.48 -14.17 1.04
C ASN A 59 -9.83 -13.17 2.16
N SER A 60 -8.83 -12.58 2.83
CA SER A 60 -9.06 -11.56 3.86
C SER A 60 -9.29 -10.15 3.29
N ILE A 61 -9.26 -10.00 1.96
CA ILE A 61 -9.54 -8.72 1.31
C ILE A 61 -11.03 -8.41 1.40
N LEU A 62 -11.34 -7.17 1.76
CA LEU A 62 -12.71 -6.65 1.71
C LEU A 62 -12.90 -5.83 0.44
N VAL A 63 -14.12 -5.83 -0.07
CA VAL A 63 -14.53 -5.15 -1.30
C VAL A 63 -15.70 -4.23 -0.98
N LYS A 64 -15.64 -3.03 -1.52
CA LYS A 64 -16.74 -2.09 -1.61
C LYS A 64 -17.10 -1.92 -3.08
N ASP A 65 -18.35 -2.20 -3.43
CA ASP A 65 -18.84 -2.05 -4.81
C ASP A 65 -18.97 -0.56 -5.19
N THR A 66 -19.28 0.30 -4.21
CA THR A 66 -19.24 1.78 -4.31
C THR A 66 -18.58 2.39 -3.06
N PRO A 67 -18.11 3.65 -3.07
CA PRO A 67 -17.51 4.28 -1.89
C PRO A 67 -18.39 4.24 -0.63
N GLU A 68 -19.71 4.33 -0.80
CA GLU A 68 -20.73 4.34 0.26
C GLU A 68 -21.17 2.94 0.69
N SER A 69 -20.84 1.91 -0.10
CA SER A 69 -21.24 0.53 0.19
C SER A 69 -20.53 -0.04 1.42
N GLN A 70 -21.22 -0.93 2.12
CA GLN A 70 -20.64 -1.69 3.22
C GLN A 70 -19.57 -2.67 2.69
N PRO A 71 -18.43 -2.83 3.40
CA PRO A 71 -17.42 -3.80 2.99
C PRO A 71 -17.97 -5.23 3.04
N ARG A 72 -17.79 -5.99 1.96
CA ARG A 72 -18.05 -7.44 1.92
C ARG A 72 -16.76 -8.23 1.67
N PRO A 73 -16.71 -9.52 2.01
CA PRO A 73 -15.60 -10.39 1.58
C PRO A 73 -15.46 -10.42 0.06
N ILE A 74 -14.21 -10.56 -0.41
CA ILE A 74 -13.92 -10.79 -1.83
C ILE A 74 -14.47 -12.14 -2.29
N THR A 75 -14.98 -12.20 -3.52
CA THR A 75 -15.44 -13.48 -4.11
C THR A 75 -14.31 -14.22 -4.81
N GLN A 76 -14.48 -15.54 -5.00
CA GLN A 76 -13.50 -16.36 -5.71
C GLN A 76 -13.34 -15.92 -7.18
N ASP A 77 -14.44 -15.50 -7.81
CA ASP A 77 -14.41 -14.99 -9.19
C ASP A 77 -13.55 -13.72 -9.30
N GLU A 78 -13.65 -12.80 -8.33
CA GLU A 78 -12.81 -11.60 -8.27
C GLU A 78 -11.32 -11.95 -8.07
N LEU A 79 -11.03 -12.93 -7.23
CA LEU A 79 -9.66 -13.39 -6.94
C LEU A 79 -8.98 -14.10 -8.12
N THR A 80 -9.76 -14.77 -8.96
CA THR A 80 -9.26 -15.52 -10.12
C THR A 80 -8.97 -14.62 -11.33
N LEU A 81 -9.38 -13.35 -11.29
CA LEU A 81 -9.03 -12.38 -12.32
C LEU A 81 -7.51 -12.23 -12.41
N TYR A 82 -6.94 -12.55 -13.58
CA TYR A 82 -5.49 -12.58 -13.79
C TYR A 82 -4.81 -11.23 -13.46
N TRP A 83 -5.52 -10.11 -13.65
CA TRP A 83 -5.00 -8.77 -13.38
C TRP A 83 -5.13 -8.35 -11.91
N PHE A 84 -5.93 -9.03 -11.10
CA PHE A 84 -6.28 -8.55 -9.76
C PHE A 84 -5.07 -8.49 -8.82
N LYS A 85 -4.48 -9.65 -8.53
CA LYS A 85 -3.32 -9.77 -7.63
C LYS A 85 -2.14 -8.87 -8.04
N PRO A 86 -1.68 -8.85 -9.32
CA PRO A 86 -0.55 -7.99 -9.69
C PRO A 86 -0.83 -6.49 -9.53
N ASN A 87 -2.05 -6.01 -9.83
CA ASN A 87 -2.39 -4.60 -9.65
C ASN A 87 -2.48 -4.22 -8.16
N ILE A 88 -3.11 -5.06 -7.32
CA ILE A 88 -3.11 -4.84 -5.86
C ILE A 88 -1.69 -4.75 -5.32
N LYS A 89 -0.84 -5.73 -5.65
CA LYS A 89 0.57 -5.74 -5.21
C LYS A 89 1.28 -4.45 -5.62
N LYS A 90 1.14 -4.04 -6.89
CA LYS A 90 1.80 -2.85 -7.43
C LYS A 90 1.44 -1.58 -6.65
N VAL A 91 0.15 -1.33 -6.45
CA VAL A 91 -0.33 -0.12 -5.76
C VAL A 91 0.10 -0.13 -4.30
N VAL A 92 -0.12 -1.24 -3.59
CA VAL A 92 0.15 -1.33 -2.16
C VAL A 92 1.64 -1.30 -1.87
N ASN A 93 2.48 -2.01 -2.64
CA ASN A 93 3.93 -2.01 -2.44
C ASN A 93 4.57 -0.66 -2.76
N TYR A 94 4.04 0.08 -3.74
CA TYR A 94 4.46 1.45 -3.98
C TYR A 94 4.22 2.34 -2.73
N GLN A 95 3.03 2.25 -2.13
CA GLN A 95 2.71 3.00 -0.91
C GLN A 95 3.52 2.54 0.31
N ARG A 96 3.77 1.23 0.46
CA ARG A 96 4.66 0.70 1.51
C ARG A 96 6.09 1.22 1.33
N ALA A 97 6.60 1.30 0.10
CA ALA A 97 7.92 1.85 -0.19
C ALA A 97 8.03 3.33 0.23
N ILE A 98 7.03 4.15 -0.07
CA ILE A 98 6.98 5.56 0.39
C ILE A 98 7.02 5.61 1.92
N LYS A 99 6.21 4.81 2.61
CA LYS A 99 6.15 4.78 4.08
C LYS A 99 7.44 4.29 4.72
N ARG A 100 8.09 3.27 4.15
CA ARG A 100 9.41 2.79 4.60
C ARG A 100 10.46 3.89 4.48
N ARG A 101 10.49 4.60 3.35
CA ARG A 101 11.40 5.74 3.15
C ARG A 101 11.13 6.85 4.16
N ALA A 102 9.87 7.20 4.40
CA ALA A 102 9.52 8.20 5.40
C ALA A 102 10.01 7.82 6.82
N ARG A 103 9.97 6.53 7.18
CA ARG A 103 10.49 6.03 8.47
C ARG A 103 12.02 5.98 8.54
N SER A 104 12.70 5.68 7.45
CA SER A 104 14.17 5.63 7.44
C SER A 104 14.82 7.01 7.40
N GLN A 105 14.10 8.03 6.91
CA GLN A 105 14.55 9.42 6.83
C GLN A 105 14.45 10.18 8.17
N SER A 106 14.57 9.49 9.31
CA SER A 106 14.64 10.15 10.61
C SER A 106 15.70 11.25 10.57
N PRO A 107 15.34 12.52 10.82
CA PRO A 107 16.25 13.62 10.66
C PRO A 107 17.45 13.46 11.60
N ARG A 108 18.68 13.53 11.05
CA ARG A 108 19.94 13.41 11.81
C ARG A 108 20.04 14.35 13.01
N TYR A 109 19.31 15.46 12.96
CA TYR A 109 19.28 16.49 13.98
C TYR A 109 17.84 16.76 14.42
N SER A 110 17.64 16.99 15.71
CA SER A 110 16.35 17.42 16.27
C SER A 110 15.92 18.76 15.67
N LYS A 111 14.65 19.13 15.85
CA LYS A 111 14.13 20.42 15.39
C LYS A 111 14.92 21.58 16.01
N GLU A 112 15.23 21.47 17.29
CA GLU A 112 15.98 22.47 18.07
C GLU A 112 17.42 22.57 17.57
N GLN A 113 18.08 21.44 17.29
CA GLN A 113 19.44 21.43 16.75
C GLN A 113 19.51 22.09 15.36
N ARG A 114 18.48 21.90 14.53
CA ARG A 114 18.39 22.55 13.21
C ARG A 114 18.19 24.07 13.33
N ILE A 115 17.35 24.50 14.27
CA ILE A 115 17.13 25.93 14.57
C ILE A 115 18.42 26.55 15.10
N ALA A 116 19.10 25.89 16.05
CA ALA A 116 20.36 26.35 16.63
C ALA A 116 21.47 26.48 15.57
N TYR A 117 21.62 25.48 14.69
CA TYR A 117 22.57 25.55 13.57
C TYR A 117 22.28 26.75 12.66
N ARG A 118 21.01 26.97 12.30
CA ARG A 118 20.61 28.11 11.46
C ARG A 118 20.91 29.45 12.14
N ASN A 119 20.59 29.59 13.42
CA ASN A 119 20.86 30.82 14.18
C ASN A 119 22.37 31.08 14.30
N ASN A 120 23.17 30.06 14.54
CA ASN A 120 24.63 30.18 14.59
C ASN A 120 25.24 30.56 13.24
N GLN A 121 24.61 30.18 12.13
CA GLN A 121 25.07 30.56 10.79
C GLN A 121 24.81 32.05 10.48
N TYR A 122 23.73 32.63 11.02
CA TYR A 122 23.41 34.05 10.86
C TYR A 122 24.09 34.96 11.88
N ASN A 123 24.40 34.45 13.08
CA ASN A 123 25.06 35.23 14.14
C ASN A 123 26.60 35.30 14.00
N ASN A 124 27.19 34.48 13.13
CA ASN A 124 28.63 34.48 12.81
C ASN A 124 28.93 35.15 11.44
N ALA A 125 27.96 35.86 10.87
CA ALA A 125 28.10 36.69 9.66
C ALA A 125 27.97 38.17 10.05
#